data_AF-A0A952LLA2-F1
#
_entry.id   AF-A0A952LLA2-F1
#
_cell.length_a   1.000
_cell.length_b   1.000
_cell.length_c   1.000
_cell.angle_alpha   90.00
_cell.angle_beta   90.00
_cell.angle_gamma   90.00
#
_symmetry.space_group_name_H-M   'P 1'
#
loop_
_entity.id
_entity.type
_entity.pdbx_description
1 polymer ?
#
loop_
_entity_poly.entity_id
_entity_poly.type
_entity_poly.pdbx_seq_one_letter_code
_entity_poly.pdbx_strand_id
1 'polypeptide(L)'
;MLKQKGFTLIEIVGVMAVIAILAAMATPRIFDAIEDAKATSVVQQVNTLKTTVADFYSDTGLWPNHIPSYSGDGYHQLMVNANTSGNPLSGWDGPYLDQELTNPVSNGGYVRVLATNHASYACDLDGNGSQDGQFIIYRLDGVSDGIAEKISEKLDKDSSVTTGDGDWKKAGRVKRYAGTSTSILLICLARI
;
A
#
# COMPACT_ATOMS: atom_id res chain seq x y z
N MET A 1 -51.11 35.33 18.45
CA MET A 1 -50.08 35.27 17.41
C MET A 1 -48.71 35.41 18.06
N LEU A 2 -47.93 34.33 18.15
CA LEU A 2 -46.56 34.38 18.69
C LEU A 2 -45.67 35.07 17.64
N LYS A 3 -45.05 36.21 17.99
CA LYS A 3 -44.07 36.89 17.15
C LYS A 3 -42.86 35.97 16.97
N GLN A 4 -42.63 35.50 15.75
CA GLN A 4 -41.36 34.86 15.40
C GLN A 4 -40.26 35.93 15.44
N LYS A 5 -39.29 35.76 16.35
CA LYS A 5 -38.05 36.54 16.35
C LYS A 5 -37.15 35.96 15.26
N GLY A 6 -36.87 36.74 14.22
CA GLY A 6 -35.89 36.39 13.20
C GLY A 6 -34.46 36.54 13.74
N PHE A 7 -33.54 35.73 13.22
CA PHE A 7 -32.10 35.86 13.48
C PHE A 7 -31.56 37.17 12.92
N THR A 8 -30.64 37.80 13.65
CA THR A 8 -29.96 39.01 13.17
C THR A 8 -28.75 38.65 12.29
N LEU A 9 -28.39 39.54 11.37
CA LEU A 9 -27.21 39.38 10.52
C LEU A 9 -25.92 39.28 11.36
N ILE A 10 -25.83 40.05 12.46
CA ILE A 10 -24.65 40.04 13.33
C ILE A 10 -24.47 38.69 14.05
N GLU A 11 -25.57 38.02 14.45
CA GLU A 11 -25.52 36.69 15.06
C GLU A 11 -24.99 35.64 14.08
N ILE A 12 -25.45 35.68 12.82
CA ILE A 12 -25.00 34.73 11.81
C ILE A 12 -23.52 34.98 11.43
N VAL A 13 -23.08 36.24 11.37
CA VAL A 13 -21.67 36.57 11.12
C VAL A 13 -20.77 36.08 12.26
N GLY A 14 -21.18 36.26 13.52
CA GLY A 14 -20.44 35.75 14.67
C GLY A 14 -20.31 34.22 14.66
N VAL A 15 -21.39 33.50 14.34
CA VAL A 15 -21.39 32.03 14.25
C VAL A 15 -20.47 31.54 13.13
N MET A 16 -20.54 32.16 11.94
CA MET A 16 -19.66 31.78 10.83
C MET A 16 -18.18 32.02 11.15
N ALA A 17 -17.85 33.10 11.86
CA ALA A 17 -16.48 33.38 12.28
C ALA A 17 -15.92 32.28 13.20
N VAL A 18 -16.71 31.82 14.18
CA VAL A 18 -16.30 30.73 15.07
C VAL A 18 -16.18 29.40 14.31
N ILE A 19 -17.12 29.08 13.42
CA ILE A 19 -17.05 27.87 12.58
C ILE A 19 -15.79 27.86 11.71
N ALA A 20 -15.41 29.00 11.11
CA ALA A 20 -14.22 29.09 10.28
C ALA A 20 -12.93 28.79 11.05
N ILE A 21 -12.80 29.30 12.28
CA ILE A 21 -11.65 29.03 13.15
C ILE A 21 -11.59 27.53 13.52
N LEU A 22 -12.72 26.95 13.91
CA LEU A 22 -12.79 25.53 14.26
C LEU A 22 -12.47 24.63 13.06
N ALA A 23 -12.99 24.96 11.88
CA ALA A 23 -12.73 24.20 10.65
C ALA A 23 -11.25 24.24 10.27
N ALA A 24 -10.60 25.42 10.35
CA ALA A 24 -9.19 25.57 10.05
C ALA A 24 -8.30 24.71 10.97
N MET A 25 -8.64 24.62 12.26
CA MET A 25 -7.90 23.79 13.23
C MET A 25 -8.14 22.29 13.05
N ALA A 26 -9.34 21.89 12.65
CA ALA A 26 -9.70 20.48 12.47
C ALA A 26 -9.08 19.86 11.19
N THR A 27 -8.95 20.67 10.13
CA THR A 27 -8.50 20.21 8.80
C THR A 27 -7.19 19.42 8.79
N PRO A 28 -6.07 19.89 9.38
CA PRO A 28 -4.81 19.13 9.35
C PRO A 28 -4.92 17.78 10.07
N ARG A 29 -5.68 17.70 11.16
CA ARG A 29 -5.89 16.44 11.91
C ARG A 29 -6.67 15.41 11.12
N ILE A 30 -7.62 15.86 10.30
CA ILE A 30 -8.41 14.96 9.45
C ILE A 30 -7.51 14.34 8.38
N PHE A 31 -6.64 15.12 7.75
CA PHE A 31 -5.70 14.59 6.74
C PHE A 31 -4.74 13.57 7.33
N ASP A 32 -4.17 13.86 8.50
CA ASP A 32 -3.27 12.94 9.21
C ASP A 32 -3.97 11.61 9.57
N ALA A 33 -5.21 11.67 10.06
CA ALA A 33 -6.01 10.47 10.36
C ALA A 33 -6.35 9.65 9.09
N ILE A 34 -6.56 10.30 7.95
CA ILE A 34 -6.78 9.62 6.66
C ILE A 34 -5.49 8.91 6.22
N GLU A 35 -4.33 9.57 6.34
CA GLU A 35 -3.04 8.95 6.02
C GLU A 35 -2.76 7.74 6.91
N ASP A 36 -3.05 7.84 8.21
CA ASP A 36 -2.93 6.74 9.17
C ASP A 36 -3.84 5.56 8.83
N ALA A 37 -5.08 5.84 8.43
CA ALA A 37 -6.02 4.81 8.02
C ALA A 37 -5.54 4.08 6.75
N LYS A 38 -5.05 4.83 5.75
CA LYS A 38 -4.45 4.26 4.53
C LYS A 38 -3.24 3.40 4.85
N ALA A 39 -2.31 3.90 5.67
CA ALA A 39 -1.13 3.16 6.08
C ALA A 39 -1.51 1.85 6.80
N THR A 40 -2.48 1.91 7.71
CA THR A 40 -2.98 0.73 8.44
C THR A 40 -3.60 -0.30 7.49
N SER A 41 -4.37 0.15 6.50
CA SER A 41 -4.93 -0.74 5.48
C SER A 41 -3.85 -1.45 4.65
N VAL A 42 -2.78 -0.74 4.28
CA VAL A 42 -1.63 -1.35 3.57
C VAL A 42 -0.97 -2.41 4.43
N VAL A 43 -0.71 -2.11 5.71
CA VAL A 43 -0.08 -3.06 6.64
C VAL A 43 -0.92 -4.32 6.81
N GLN A 44 -2.25 -4.17 6.90
CA GLN A 44 -3.16 -5.30 6.97
C GLN A 44 -3.08 -6.17 5.70
N GLN A 45 -3.15 -5.56 4.51
CA GLN A 45 -3.00 -6.28 3.25
C GLN A 45 -1.66 -6.99 3.14
N VAL A 46 -0.56 -6.36 3.55
CA VAL A 46 0.79 -6.96 3.58
C VAL A 46 0.82 -8.21 4.46
N ASN A 47 0.20 -8.18 5.64
CA ASN A 47 0.18 -9.33 6.54
C ASN A 47 -0.65 -10.50 5.97
N THR A 48 -1.79 -10.21 5.35
CA THR A 48 -2.57 -11.21 4.61
C THR A 48 -1.73 -11.81 3.48
N LEU A 49 -1.14 -10.95 2.63
CA LEU A 49 -0.36 -11.37 1.48
C LEU A 49 0.87 -12.21 1.84
N LYS A 50 1.55 -11.93 2.95
CA LYS A 50 2.66 -12.77 3.43
C LYS A 50 2.22 -14.22 3.65
N THR A 51 1.04 -14.41 4.24
CA THR A 51 0.48 -15.74 4.52
C THR A 51 0.02 -16.39 3.23
N THR A 52 -0.81 -15.69 2.45
CA THR A 52 -1.33 -16.13 1.14
C THR A 52 -0.21 -16.57 0.18
N VAL A 53 0.87 -15.79 0.08
CA VAL A 53 2.00 -16.11 -0.81
C VAL A 53 2.78 -17.32 -0.31
N ALA A 54 2.92 -17.49 1.01
CA ALA A 54 3.56 -18.66 1.60
C ALA A 54 2.74 -19.94 1.36
N ASP A 55 1.42 -19.87 1.49
CA ASP A 55 0.51 -20.98 1.22
C ASP A 55 0.57 -21.39 -0.26
N PHE A 56 0.48 -20.42 -1.18
CA PHE A 56 0.64 -20.67 -2.62
C PHE A 56 1.96 -21.36 -2.96
N TYR A 57 3.06 -20.93 -2.32
CA TYR A 57 4.37 -21.54 -2.52
C TYR A 57 4.44 -22.95 -1.94
N SER A 58 3.85 -23.19 -0.76
CA SER A 58 3.76 -24.51 -0.14
C SER A 58 3.07 -25.52 -1.05
N ASP A 59 2.02 -25.09 -1.75
CA ASP A 59 1.17 -25.95 -2.55
C ASP A 59 1.72 -26.18 -3.97
N THR A 60 2.23 -25.12 -4.61
CA THR A 60 2.67 -25.17 -6.01
C THR A 60 4.19 -25.30 -6.20
N GLY A 61 4.97 -24.99 -5.15
CA GLY A 61 6.43 -24.84 -5.23
C GLY A 61 6.88 -23.64 -6.07
N LEU A 62 5.94 -22.80 -6.52
CA LEU A 62 6.17 -21.64 -7.37
C LEU A 62 5.78 -20.37 -6.63
N TRP A 63 6.33 -19.25 -7.08
CA TRP A 63 5.98 -17.95 -6.55
C TRP A 63 4.88 -17.30 -7.39
N PRO A 64 3.87 -16.68 -6.77
CA PRO A 64 2.74 -16.13 -7.49
C PRO A 64 3.10 -14.82 -8.19
N ASN A 65 2.47 -14.62 -9.35
CA ASN A 65 2.42 -13.35 -10.07
C ASN A 65 0.97 -12.88 -10.15
N HIS A 66 0.65 -11.85 -9.38
CA HIS A 66 -0.71 -11.33 -9.20
C HIS A 66 -0.76 -9.85 -9.55
N ILE A 67 -1.30 -9.52 -10.72
CA ILE A 67 -1.34 -8.18 -11.31
C ILE A 67 -2.78 -7.88 -11.73
N PRO A 68 -3.64 -7.40 -10.82
CA PRO A 68 -5.07 -7.17 -11.07
C PRO A 68 -5.38 -6.24 -12.25
N SER A 69 -4.43 -5.37 -12.60
CA SER A 69 -4.60 -4.41 -13.69
C SER A 69 -4.42 -5.02 -15.09
N TYR A 70 -3.95 -6.27 -15.19
CA TYR A 70 -3.71 -6.94 -16.47
C TYR A 70 -4.89 -7.86 -16.79
N SER A 71 -5.21 -7.99 -18.06
CA SER A 71 -6.21 -8.96 -18.50
C SER A 71 -5.58 -10.35 -18.65
N GLY A 72 -6.30 -11.37 -18.18
CA GLY A 72 -5.96 -12.78 -18.37
C GLY A 72 -5.65 -13.49 -17.07
N ASP A 73 -6.25 -14.68 -16.91
CA ASP A 73 -6.24 -15.49 -15.69
C ASP A 73 -4.84 -15.75 -15.11
N GLY A 74 -3.83 -15.85 -15.98
CA GLY A 74 -2.44 -16.04 -15.60
C GLY A 74 -1.81 -14.92 -14.78
N TYR A 75 -2.45 -13.75 -14.71
CA TYR A 75 -2.06 -12.63 -13.86
C TYR A 75 -2.90 -12.54 -12.57
N HIS A 76 -3.82 -13.48 -12.33
CA HIS A 76 -4.67 -13.52 -11.14
C HIS A 76 -4.40 -14.80 -10.33
N GLN A 77 -3.14 -15.23 -10.23
CA GLN A 77 -2.78 -16.58 -9.77
C GLN A 77 -3.17 -16.88 -8.32
N LEU A 78 -3.31 -15.86 -7.48
CA LEU A 78 -3.80 -16.01 -6.11
C LEU A 78 -5.31 -16.30 -6.03
N MET A 79 -6.03 -16.13 -7.15
CA MET A 79 -7.47 -16.31 -7.24
C MET A 79 -7.87 -17.36 -8.28
N VAL A 80 -7.09 -17.52 -9.34
CA VAL A 80 -7.38 -18.38 -10.48
C VAL A 80 -6.23 -19.33 -10.74
N ASN A 81 -6.55 -20.60 -10.96
CA ASN A 81 -5.56 -21.61 -11.30
C ASN A 81 -5.11 -21.49 -12.76
N ALA A 82 -4.20 -20.55 -13.03
CA ALA A 82 -3.57 -20.39 -14.34
C ALA A 82 -2.14 -19.85 -14.23
N ASN A 83 -1.26 -20.27 -15.12
CA ASN A 83 0.02 -19.62 -15.38
C ASN A 83 -0.12 -18.54 -16.45
N THR A 84 0.94 -17.77 -16.70
CA THR A 84 0.93 -16.68 -17.71
C THR A 84 0.68 -17.16 -19.15
N SER A 85 0.74 -18.46 -19.41
CA SER A 85 0.38 -19.08 -20.70
C SER A 85 -1.05 -19.66 -20.70
N GLY A 86 -1.82 -19.47 -19.62
CA GLY A 86 -3.19 -19.97 -19.49
C GLY A 86 -3.32 -21.44 -19.08
N ASN A 87 -2.22 -22.11 -18.71
CA ASN A 87 -2.26 -23.51 -18.27
C ASN A 87 -2.42 -23.60 -16.75
N PRO A 88 -3.16 -24.59 -16.23
CA PRO A 88 -3.30 -24.77 -14.78
C PRO A 88 -1.93 -25.07 -14.14
N LEU A 89 -1.75 -24.57 -12.93
CA LEU A 89 -0.61 -24.85 -12.06
C LEU A 89 -0.84 -26.19 -11.34
N SER A 90 0.19 -27.02 -11.32
CA SER A 90 0.19 -28.25 -10.53
C SER A 90 0.22 -27.93 -9.04
N GLY A 91 -0.56 -28.65 -8.25
CA GLY A 91 -0.59 -28.51 -6.79
C GLY A 91 -1.40 -27.32 -6.26
N TRP A 92 -1.98 -26.48 -7.12
CA TRP A 92 -2.81 -25.36 -6.68
C TRP A 92 -4.06 -25.84 -5.92
N ASP A 93 -4.27 -25.33 -4.70
CA ASP A 93 -5.41 -25.65 -3.82
C ASP A 93 -6.23 -24.39 -3.43
N GLY A 94 -6.09 -23.32 -4.23
CA GLY A 94 -6.75 -22.03 -3.98
C GLY A 94 -8.27 -22.03 -4.21
N PRO A 95 -8.91 -20.85 -4.25
CA PRO A 95 -8.30 -19.52 -4.27
C PRO A 95 -7.68 -19.12 -2.93
N TYR A 96 -6.54 -18.45 -2.97
CA TYR A 96 -5.82 -17.96 -1.79
C TYR A 96 -6.26 -16.54 -1.37
N LEU A 97 -6.97 -15.84 -2.25
CA LEU A 97 -7.62 -14.56 -1.97
C LEU A 97 -9.12 -14.66 -2.26
N ASP A 98 -9.95 -14.22 -1.31
CA ASP A 98 -11.40 -14.16 -1.47
C ASP A 98 -11.85 -13.04 -2.41
N GLN A 99 -11.06 -11.97 -2.48
CA GLN A 99 -11.35 -10.77 -3.28
C GLN A 99 -10.09 -10.25 -3.93
N GLU A 100 -10.30 -9.55 -5.04
CA GLU A 100 -9.21 -8.96 -5.81
C GLU A 100 -8.48 -7.87 -5.02
N LEU A 101 -7.17 -7.78 -5.20
CA LEU A 101 -6.35 -6.75 -4.57
C LEU A 101 -6.73 -5.38 -5.11
N THR A 102 -6.94 -4.44 -4.19
CA THR A 102 -7.22 -3.04 -4.49
C THR A 102 -6.17 -2.17 -3.83
N ASN A 103 -5.81 -1.05 -4.49
CA ASN A 103 -4.88 -0.08 -3.92
C ASN A 103 -5.62 0.77 -2.86
N PRO A 104 -5.26 0.66 -1.56
CA PRO A 104 -5.95 1.38 -0.50
C PRO A 104 -5.51 2.86 -0.40
N VAL A 105 -4.46 3.25 -1.11
CA VAL A 105 -3.84 4.58 -0.98
C VAL A 105 -4.34 5.54 -2.05
N SER A 106 -4.39 5.08 -3.30
CA SER A 106 -4.78 5.90 -4.45
C SER A 106 -5.87 5.19 -5.26
N ASN A 107 -6.96 5.92 -5.54
CA ASN A 107 -8.05 5.38 -6.32
C ASN A 107 -7.60 5.17 -7.77
N GLY A 108 -7.72 3.95 -8.29
CA GLY A 108 -7.21 3.57 -9.60
C GLY A 108 -5.68 3.43 -9.69
N GLY A 109 -4.97 3.51 -8.56
CA GLY A 109 -3.54 3.22 -8.52
C GLY A 109 -3.26 1.74 -8.76
N TYR A 110 -2.14 1.45 -9.41
CA TYR A 110 -1.71 0.07 -9.60
C TYR A 110 -1.38 -0.58 -8.25
N VAL A 111 -1.73 -1.85 -8.15
CA VAL A 111 -1.36 -2.77 -7.08
C VAL A 111 -0.89 -4.07 -7.72
N ARG A 112 0.18 -4.69 -7.22
CA ARG A 112 0.63 -6.00 -7.74
C ARG A 112 1.53 -6.74 -6.76
N VAL A 113 1.48 -8.06 -6.83
CA VAL A 113 2.39 -8.99 -6.15
C VAL A 113 3.17 -9.75 -7.22
N LEU A 114 4.50 -9.72 -7.16
CA LEU A 114 5.30 -10.46 -8.14
C LEU A 114 6.67 -10.86 -7.59
N ALA A 115 7.16 -12.00 -8.05
CA ALA A 115 8.55 -12.38 -7.89
C ALA A 115 9.45 -11.57 -8.83
N THR A 116 10.51 -10.98 -8.30
CA THR A 116 11.51 -10.27 -9.11
C THR A 116 12.92 -10.51 -8.59
N ASN A 117 13.88 -10.43 -9.50
CA ASN A 117 15.32 -10.42 -9.26
C ASN A 117 15.97 -9.11 -9.70
N HIS A 118 15.14 -8.08 -9.96
CA HIS A 118 15.62 -6.83 -10.53
C HIS A 118 16.37 -6.03 -9.46
N ALA A 119 17.66 -5.76 -9.69
CA ALA A 119 18.54 -5.09 -8.73
C ALA A 119 17.98 -3.73 -8.24
N SER A 120 17.22 -3.02 -9.09
CA SER A 120 16.57 -1.76 -8.72
C SER A 120 15.48 -1.90 -7.66
N TYR A 121 14.96 -3.11 -7.42
CA TYR A 121 13.89 -3.40 -6.45
C TYR A 121 14.38 -4.20 -5.23
N ALA A 122 15.68 -4.50 -5.15
CA ALA A 122 16.22 -5.44 -4.18
C ALA A 122 16.18 -4.94 -2.74
N CYS A 123 15.51 -5.67 -1.86
CA CYS A 123 15.48 -5.40 -0.42
C CYS A 123 16.64 -6.11 0.31
N ASP A 124 16.95 -5.62 1.50
CA ASP A 124 17.84 -6.28 2.46
C ASP A 124 16.96 -6.78 3.60
N LEU A 125 16.46 -8.02 3.45
CA LEU A 125 15.46 -8.59 4.38
C LEU A 125 16.11 -9.07 5.68
N ASP A 126 17.40 -9.42 5.65
CA ASP A 126 18.15 -9.92 6.79
C ASP A 126 18.97 -8.82 7.50
N GLY A 127 18.98 -7.60 6.96
CA GLY A 127 19.64 -6.44 7.56
C GLY A 127 21.17 -6.54 7.54
N ASN A 128 21.72 -7.36 6.64
CA ASN A 128 23.16 -7.64 6.59
C ASN A 128 23.96 -6.61 5.77
N GLY A 129 23.29 -5.63 5.17
CA GLY A 129 23.89 -4.59 4.33
C GLY A 129 24.07 -4.99 2.85
N SER A 130 23.64 -6.19 2.45
CA SER A 130 23.67 -6.71 1.08
C SER A 130 22.26 -6.94 0.56
N GLN A 131 22.06 -6.71 -0.74
CA GLN A 131 20.77 -6.91 -1.40
C GLN A 131 20.49 -8.41 -1.61
N ASP A 132 19.30 -8.87 -1.21
CA ASP A 132 18.84 -10.24 -1.49
C ASP A 132 18.44 -10.38 -2.97
N GLY A 133 18.85 -11.47 -3.63
CA GLY A 133 18.84 -11.58 -5.10
C GLY A 133 17.48 -11.91 -5.75
N GLN A 134 16.56 -12.59 -5.06
CA GLN A 134 15.23 -12.88 -5.57
C GLN A 134 14.22 -12.76 -4.42
N PHE A 135 13.14 -11.99 -4.64
CA PHE A 135 12.21 -11.63 -3.57
C PHE A 135 10.81 -11.39 -4.14
N ILE A 136 9.80 -11.57 -3.28
CA ILE A 136 8.42 -11.21 -3.58
C ILE A 136 8.17 -9.78 -3.14
N ILE A 137 7.75 -8.94 -4.08
CA ILE A 137 7.35 -7.56 -3.78
C ILE A 137 5.84 -7.41 -3.82
N TYR A 138 5.34 -6.59 -2.90
CA TYR A 138 4.05 -5.92 -3.01
C TYR A 138 4.28 -4.48 -3.45
N ARG A 139 3.75 -4.10 -4.62
CA ARG A 139 3.90 -2.76 -5.18
C ARG A 139 2.58 -1.99 -5.11
N LEU A 140 2.67 -0.72 -4.70
CA LEU A 140 1.60 0.26 -4.72
C LEU A 140 2.06 1.54 -5.43
N ASP A 141 1.21 2.08 -6.30
CA ASP A 141 1.46 3.38 -6.95
C ASP A 141 0.67 4.51 -6.26
N GLY A 142 1.16 5.74 -6.39
CA GLY A 142 0.52 6.95 -5.87
C GLY A 142 0.62 7.13 -4.36
N VAL A 143 1.66 6.59 -3.73
CA VAL A 143 1.88 6.69 -2.28
C VAL A 143 2.65 7.97 -1.94
N SER A 144 2.04 8.90 -1.20
CA SER A 144 2.73 10.11 -0.74
C SER A 144 3.82 9.78 0.29
N ASP A 145 4.74 10.71 0.51
CA ASP A 145 5.85 10.57 1.46
C ASP A 145 5.29 10.30 2.86
N GLY A 146 4.37 11.14 3.37
CA GLY A 146 3.76 10.95 4.69
C GLY A 146 3.10 9.58 4.91
N ILE A 147 2.42 9.03 3.89
CA ILE A 147 1.83 7.69 3.98
C ILE A 147 2.93 6.61 3.99
N ALA A 148 3.95 6.76 3.14
CA ALA A 148 5.07 5.81 3.10
C ALA A 148 5.85 5.79 4.42
N GLU A 149 6.05 6.95 5.07
CA GLU A 149 6.68 7.06 6.39
C GLU A 149 5.90 6.26 7.43
N LYS A 150 4.59 6.49 7.53
CA LYS A 150 3.70 5.77 8.45
C LYS A 150 3.67 4.26 8.20
N ILE A 151 3.76 3.81 6.94
CA ILE A 151 3.84 2.38 6.61
C ILE A 151 5.19 1.80 7.07
N SER A 152 6.29 2.50 6.78
CA SER A 152 7.63 2.09 7.20
C SER A 152 7.74 1.99 8.72
N GLU A 153 7.24 2.99 9.46
CA GLU A 153 7.22 2.99 10.92
C GLU A 153 6.44 1.78 11.48
N LYS A 154 5.29 1.45 10.90
CA LYS A 154 4.47 0.30 11.34
C LYS A 154 5.11 -1.06 11.02
N LEU A 155 5.84 -1.19 9.91
CA LEU A 155 6.41 -2.46 9.46
C LEU A 155 7.83 -2.71 9.97
N ASP A 156 8.71 -1.72 9.80
CA ASP A 156 10.14 -1.85 10.05
C ASP A 156 10.56 -1.20 11.37
N LYS A 157 9.66 -0.44 12.03
CA LYS A 157 9.95 0.33 13.26
C LYS A 157 11.16 1.27 13.11
N ASP A 158 11.50 1.61 11.88
CA ASP A 158 12.56 2.54 11.56
C ASP A 158 11.94 3.90 11.24
N SER A 159 12.26 4.88 12.08
CA SER A 159 11.87 6.28 11.91
C SER A 159 12.84 7.07 11.02
N SER A 160 13.91 6.43 10.51
CA SER A 160 14.96 7.08 9.72
C SER A 160 14.58 7.20 8.24
N VAL A 161 13.51 7.97 7.99
CA VAL A 161 13.15 8.31 6.61
C VAL A 161 14.02 9.47 6.15
N THR A 162 14.91 9.21 5.21
CA THR A 162 15.54 10.27 4.43
C THR A 162 14.57 10.70 3.32
N THR A 163 13.90 11.83 3.51
CA THR A 163 13.10 12.49 2.48
C THR A 163 14.01 12.92 1.31
N GLY A 164 13.68 12.54 0.07
CA GLY A 164 14.42 12.92 -1.14
C GLY A 164 14.47 11.83 -2.21
N ASP A 165 14.69 12.26 -3.46
CA ASP A 165 14.95 11.38 -4.61
C ASP A 165 16.29 10.66 -4.44
N GLY A 166 16.25 9.44 -3.91
CA GLY A 166 17.43 8.59 -3.80
C GLY A 166 17.31 7.64 -2.62
N ASP A 167 16.78 6.45 -2.91
CA ASP A 167 16.73 5.27 -2.05
C ASP A 167 16.39 5.57 -0.59
N TRP A 168 15.12 5.46 -0.17
CA TRP A 168 14.83 5.24 1.25
C TRP A 168 15.65 4.01 1.68
N LYS A 169 16.70 4.25 2.50
CA LYS A 169 17.96 3.50 2.41
C LYS A 169 17.95 2.16 3.15
N LYS A 170 18.38 1.14 2.39
CA LYS A 170 19.24 -0.01 2.73
C LYS A 170 18.90 -0.95 3.90
N ALA A 171 18.00 -0.65 4.82
CA ALA A 171 17.58 -1.59 5.86
C ALA A 171 16.05 -1.63 5.91
N GLY A 172 15.48 -2.83 5.88
CA GLY A 172 14.04 -3.03 6.04
C GLY A 172 13.31 -3.47 4.77
N ARG A 173 12.01 -3.66 4.94
CA ARG A 173 11.11 -4.26 3.94
C ARG A 173 10.50 -3.23 3.01
N VAL A 174 10.46 -1.96 3.40
CA VAL A 174 9.75 -0.90 2.67
C VAL A 174 10.72 -0.03 1.88
N LYS A 175 10.44 0.19 0.58
CA LYS A 175 11.19 1.09 -0.30
C LYS A 175 10.26 2.00 -1.07
N ARG A 176 10.55 3.30 -1.09
CA ARG A 176 9.77 4.29 -1.83
C ARG A 176 10.62 4.95 -2.89
N TYR A 177 10.07 5.04 -4.11
CA TYR A 177 10.66 5.72 -5.25
C TYR A 177 9.76 6.89 -5.61
N ALA A 178 10.29 8.11 -5.53
CA ALA A 178 9.64 9.26 -6.14
C ALA A 178 9.91 9.20 -7.66
N GLY A 179 8.90 8.81 -8.43
CA GLY A 179 8.95 8.93 -9.88
C GLY A 179 8.61 10.35 -10.32
N THR A 180 8.97 10.70 -11.55
CA THR A 180 8.65 12.01 -12.17
C THR A 180 7.16 12.18 -12.50
N SER A 181 6.34 11.13 -12.39
CA SER A 181 4.89 11.16 -12.66
C SER A 181 4.04 10.45 -11.60
N THR A 182 4.56 9.41 -10.93
CA THR A 182 3.90 8.71 -9.83
C THR A 182 4.93 8.19 -8.84
N SER A 183 4.63 8.30 -7.54
CA SER A 183 5.43 7.69 -6.48
C SER A 183 5.08 6.20 -6.35
N ILE A 184 6.10 5.37 -6.15
CA ILE A 184 5.98 3.91 -6.07
C ILE A 184 6.45 3.46 -4.68
N LEU A 185 5.67 2.62 -4.01
CA LEU A 185 6.05 1.94 -2.78
C LEU A 185 6.21 0.44 -3.07
N LEU A 186 7.34 -0.13 -2.67
CA LEU A 186 7.64 -1.55 -2.71
C LEU A 186 7.76 -2.08 -1.28
N ILE A 187 7.14 -3.22 -1.02
CA ILE A 187 7.22 -3.90 0.27
C ILE A 187 7.65 -5.34 0.00
N CYS A 188 8.80 -5.74 0.54
CA CYS A 188 9.29 -7.10 0.41
C CYS A 188 8.57 -8.04 1.39
N LEU A 189 7.91 -9.06 0.83
CA LEU A 189 7.08 -10.00 1.56
C LEU A 189 7.89 -11.20 2.07
N ALA A 190 8.71 -11.80 1.19
CA ALA A 190 9.55 -12.96 1.47
C ALA A 190 10.80 -12.98 0.58
N ARG A 191 11.85 -13.66 1.08
CA ARG A 191 13.04 -14.03 0.31
C ARG A 191 12.79 -15.33 -0.43
N ILE A 192 13.32 -15.42 -1.65
CA ILE A 192 13.28 -16.61 -2.51
C ILE A 192 14.62 -17.35 -2.43
#